data_AF-A0A556M9S9-F1
#
_entry.id   AF-A0A556M9S9-F1
#
_cell.length_a   1.000
_cell.length_b   1.000
_cell.length_c   1.000
_cell.angle_alpha   90.00
_cell.angle_beta   90.00
_cell.angle_gamma   90.00
#
_symmetry.space_group_name_H-M   'P 1'
#
loop_
_entity.id
_entity.type
_entity.pdbx_description
1 polymer ?
#
loop_
_entity_poly.entity_id
_entity_poly.type
_entity_poly.pdbx_seq_one_letter_code
_entity_poly.pdbx_strand_id
1 'polypeptide(L)'
;MTQEQQVQEFLSKPFRSRNSLFEYNFYFTSDSRGLMEVVYLLREQVEFFGFEIDYHINIEPQMSIEDVETVLKNKESVSGINMVLSDAIYYLTHDIESIWKIETSFPFAMQ
;
A
#
# COMPACT_ATOMS: atom_id res chain seq x y z
N MET A 1 -16.38 1.74 19.87
CA MET A 1 -15.80 1.23 18.62
C MET A 1 -14.30 1.12 18.85
N THR A 2 -13.69 -0.05 18.64
CA THR A 2 -12.24 -0.23 18.77
C THR A 2 -11.53 0.29 17.50
N GLN A 3 -10.22 0.56 17.55
CA GLN A 3 -9.46 1.03 16.38
C GLN A 3 -9.53 0.02 15.23
N GLU A 4 -9.45 -1.26 15.58
CA GLU A 4 -9.62 -2.36 14.64
C GLU A 4 -10.97 -2.30 13.92
N GLN A 5 -12.04 -1.96 14.64
CA GLN A 5 -13.38 -1.81 14.07
C GLN A 5 -13.47 -0.62 13.10
N GLN A 6 -12.78 0.49 13.37
CA GLN A 6 -12.76 1.65 12.46
C GLN A 6 -12.01 1.34 11.16
N VAL A 7 -10.87 0.66 11.27
CA VAL A 7 -10.10 0.19 10.11
C VAL A 7 -10.90 -0.84 9.32
N GLN A 8 -11.51 -1.82 9.98
CA GLN A 8 -12.39 -2.79 9.32
C GLN A 8 -13.59 -2.14 8.64
N GLU A 9 -14.26 -1.18 9.30
CA GLU A 9 -15.40 -0.46 8.70
C GLU A 9 -14.96 0.31 7.45
N PHE A 10 -13.80 0.98 7.51
CA PHE A 10 -13.24 1.69 6.37
C PHE A 10 -12.89 0.73 5.21
N LEU A 11 -12.20 -0.37 5.50
CA LEU A 11 -11.79 -1.38 4.53
C LEU A 11 -13.01 -2.11 3.93
N SER A 12 -14.07 -2.35 4.70
CA SER A 12 -15.28 -3.00 4.22
C SER A 12 -16.02 -2.24 3.11
N LYS A 13 -15.66 -0.98 2.85
CA LYS A 13 -16.26 -0.18 1.79
C LYS A 13 -15.79 -0.68 0.42
N PRO A 14 -16.70 -0.81 -0.57
CA PRO A 14 -16.33 -1.25 -1.90
C PRO A 14 -15.43 -0.22 -2.58
N PHE A 15 -14.15 -0.55 -2.77
CA PHE A 15 -13.23 0.26 -3.57
C PHE A 15 -13.42 -0.08 -5.06
N ARG A 16 -14.02 0.84 -5.81
CA ARG A 16 -14.13 0.71 -7.26
C ARG A 16 -12.84 1.22 -7.91
N SER A 17 -11.82 0.36 -7.95
CA SER A 17 -10.60 0.65 -8.70
C SER A 17 -10.88 0.60 -10.21
N ARG A 18 -10.28 1.51 -10.99
CA ARG A 18 -10.23 1.39 -12.46
C ARG A 18 -9.15 0.39 -12.91
N ASN A 19 -8.28 -0.04 -11.99
CA ASN A 19 -7.39 -1.17 -12.19
C ASN A 19 -8.14 -2.46 -11.81
N SER A 20 -8.21 -3.40 -12.75
CA SER A 20 -9.10 -4.56 -12.72
C SER A 20 -8.77 -5.63 -11.66
N LEU A 21 -7.68 -5.48 -10.91
CA LEU A 21 -7.25 -6.40 -9.86
C LEU A 21 -6.52 -5.60 -8.77
N PHE A 22 -7.30 -4.93 -7.92
CA PHE A 22 -6.85 -4.47 -6.61
C PHE A 22 -7.57 -5.33 -5.57
N GLU A 23 -6.91 -6.42 -5.16
CA GLU A 23 -7.36 -7.24 -4.04
C GLU A 23 -6.42 -6.99 -2.87
N TYR A 24 -6.95 -6.95 -1.65
CA TYR A 24 -6.12 -6.79 -0.48
C TYR A 24 -6.55 -7.70 0.66
N ASN A 25 -5.58 -8.16 1.44
CA ASN A 25 -5.78 -8.80 2.72
C ASN A 25 -5.23 -7.88 3.81
N PHE A 26 -5.86 -7.88 4.98
CA PHE A 26 -5.39 -7.10 6.11
C PHE A 26 -5.25 -7.98 7.35
N TYR A 27 -4.11 -7.90 8.02
CA TYR A 27 -3.77 -8.66 9.21
C TYR A 27 -3.41 -7.71 10.34
N PHE A 28 -4.07 -7.86 11.47
CA PHE A 28 -3.71 -7.16 12.70
C PHE A 28 -2.44 -7.79 13.28
N THR A 29 -1.39 -7.01 13.51
CA THR A 29 -0.11 -7.49 14.07
C THR A 29 0.07 -7.04 15.52
N SER A 30 -0.53 -5.92 15.92
CA SER A 30 -0.58 -5.44 17.31
C SER A 30 -1.80 -4.53 17.56
N ASP A 31 -1.91 -3.98 18.78
CA ASP A 31 -2.96 -3.02 19.13
C ASP A 31 -2.90 -1.69 18.34
N SER A 32 -1.80 -1.42 17.63
CA SER A 32 -1.63 -0.19 16.85
C SER A 32 -1.01 -0.37 15.47
N ARG A 33 -0.76 -1.62 15.05
CA ARG A 33 -0.14 -1.92 13.75
C ARG A 33 -0.81 -3.10 13.06
N GLY A 34 -0.87 -3.01 11.74
CA GLY A 34 -1.31 -4.10 10.88
C GLY A 34 -0.50 -4.17 9.61
N LEU A 35 -0.66 -5.27 8.90
CA LEU A 35 -0.07 -5.54 7.60
C LEU A 35 -1.20 -5.61 6.58
N MET A 36 -1.12 -4.82 5.51
CA MET A 36 -1.97 -4.97 4.34
C MET A 36 -1.17 -5.64 3.24
N GLU A 37 -1.65 -6.75 2.68
CA GLU A 37 -1.11 -7.32 1.46
C GLU A 37 -2.01 -6.91 0.30
N VAL A 38 -1.47 -6.41 -0.79
CA VAL A 38 -2.23 -6.08 -2.00
C VAL A 38 -1.70 -6.87 -3.17
N VAL A 39 -2.62 -7.46 -3.91
CA VAL A 39 -2.38 -8.02 -5.24
C VAL A 39 -2.74 -6.96 -6.26
N TYR A 40 -1.78 -6.65 -7.12
CA TYR A 40 -1.88 -5.59 -8.11
C TYR A 40 -1.62 -6.14 -9.52
N LEU A 41 -2.55 -5.97 -10.45
CA LEU A 41 -2.29 -6.23 -11.87
C LEU A 41 -1.75 -4.97 -12.54
N LEU A 42 -0.47 -4.98 -12.91
CA LEU A 42 0.21 -3.88 -13.58
C LEU A 42 0.79 -4.38 -14.89
N ARG A 43 0.42 -3.74 -16.01
CA ARG A 43 0.95 -4.08 -17.35
C ARG A 43 0.96 -5.59 -17.64
N GLU A 44 -0.14 -6.27 -17.29
CA GLU A 44 -0.32 -7.73 -17.47
C GLU A 44 0.54 -8.62 -16.56
N GLN A 45 1.25 -8.06 -15.59
CA GLN A 45 1.97 -8.79 -14.54
C GLN A 45 1.28 -8.60 -13.20
N VAL A 46 1.22 -9.68 -12.41
CA VAL A 46 0.67 -9.65 -11.05
C VAL A 46 1.81 -9.39 -10.07
N GLU A 47 1.70 -8.29 -9.36
CA GLU A 47 2.64 -7.87 -8.32
C GLU A 47 2.01 -8.00 -6.94
N PHE A 48 2.83 -8.35 -5.95
CA PHE A 48 2.42 -8.51 -4.56
C PHE A 48 3.16 -7.51 -3.68
N PHE A 49 2.41 -6.65 -3.01
CA PHE A 49 2.95 -5.63 -2.12
C PHE A 49 2.44 -5.84 -0.69
N GLY A 50 3.35 -5.76 0.28
CA GLY A 50 3.01 -5.71 1.70
C GLY A 50 3.20 -4.29 2.22
N PHE A 51 2.24 -3.77 2.98
CA PHE A 51 2.22 -2.42 3.52
C PHE A 51 2.03 -2.48 5.03
N GLU A 52 2.87 -1.76 5.77
CA GLU A 52 2.61 -1.54 7.19
C GLU A 52 1.59 -0.42 7.37
N ILE A 53 0.59 -0.67 8.22
CA ILE A 53 -0.41 0.32 8.60
C ILE A 53 -0.25 0.63 10.08
N ASP A 54 0.00 1.89 10.39
CA ASP A 54 -0.02 2.42 11.76
C ASP A 54 -1.37 3.08 12.03
N TYR A 55 -2.07 2.68 13.08
CA TYR A 55 -3.39 3.21 13.45
C TYR A 55 -3.47 3.66 14.93
N HIS A 56 -2.42 4.27 15.48
CA HIS A 56 -2.41 4.84 16.84
C HIS A 56 -3.64 5.74 17.17
N ILE A 57 -4.12 5.68 18.41
CA ILE A 57 -5.28 6.43 18.90
C ILE A 57 -5.04 7.94 18.72
N ASN A 58 -5.96 8.62 18.03
CA ASN A 58 -6.00 10.06 17.72
C ASN A 58 -5.20 10.52 16.48
N ILE A 59 -4.74 9.61 15.64
CA ILE A 59 -4.10 9.93 14.35
C ILE A 59 -4.84 9.14 13.25
N GLU A 60 -5.02 9.76 12.08
CA GLU A 60 -5.56 9.04 10.92
C GLU A 60 -4.60 7.91 10.52
N PRO A 61 -5.09 6.69 10.25
CA PRO A 61 -4.23 5.56 9.90
C PRO A 61 -3.27 5.93 8.76
N GLN A 62 -1.99 5.56 8.88
CA GLN A 62 -0.96 5.85 7.90
C GLN A 62 -0.51 4.57 7.20
N MET A 63 -0.20 4.67 5.91
CA MET A 63 0.49 3.64 5.14
C MET A 63 1.91 4.11 4.84
N SER A 64 2.90 3.26 5.14
CA SER A 64 4.30 3.53 4.82
C SER A 64 4.95 2.36 4.07
N ILE A 65 5.72 2.68 3.03
CA ILE A 65 6.57 1.75 2.27
C ILE A 65 7.73 2.54 1.67
N GLU A 66 8.96 2.10 1.92
CA GLU A 66 10.17 2.84 1.54
C GLU A 66 10.83 2.28 0.27
N ASP A 67 10.58 1.00 -0.04
CA ASP A 67 11.26 0.21 -1.07
C ASP A 67 10.47 0.09 -2.38
N VAL A 68 9.64 1.08 -2.69
CA VAL A 68 8.89 1.12 -3.95
C VAL A 68 9.15 2.39 -4.75
N GLU A 69 9.07 2.25 -6.06
CA GLU A 69 9.00 3.38 -6.97
C GLU A 69 7.70 3.30 -7.76
N THR A 70 7.04 4.43 -7.87
CA THR A 70 5.73 4.57 -8.52
C THR A 70 5.83 5.60 -9.63
N VAL A 71 5.17 5.35 -10.75
CA VAL A 71 5.01 6.31 -11.84
C VAL A 71 3.55 6.68 -11.93
N LEU A 72 3.30 7.98 -11.89
CA LEU A 72 1.99 8.57 -12.01
C LEU A 72 1.57 8.70 -13.48
N LYS A 73 0.26 8.87 -13.71
CA LYS A 73 -0.29 9.13 -15.06
C LYS A 73 0.25 10.40 -15.72
N ASN A 74 0.74 11.36 -14.94
CA ASN A 74 1.41 12.56 -15.46
C ASN A 74 2.91 12.33 -15.77
N LYS A 75 3.40 11.09 -15.64
CA LYS A 75 4.79 10.63 -15.81
C LYS A 75 5.78 11.09 -14.73
N GLU A 76 5.30 11.60 -13.60
CA GLU A 76 6.15 11.85 -12.44
C GLU A 76 6.47 10.53 -11.73
N SER A 77 7.70 10.40 -11.22
CA SER A 77 8.11 9.28 -10.37
C SER A 77 8.12 9.71 -8.91
N VAL A 78 7.55 8.86 -8.05
CA VAL A 78 7.56 9.03 -6.59
C VAL A 78 8.19 7.81 -5.95
N SER A 79 9.17 8.03 -5.07
CA SER A 79 9.83 6.98 -4.29
C SER A 79 9.18 6.86 -2.92
N GLY A 80 8.81 5.64 -2.55
CA GLY A 80 8.06 5.31 -1.36
C GLY A 80 6.61 5.80 -1.40
N ILE A 81 5.81 5.31 -0.47
CA ILE A 81 4.46 5.81 -0.18
C ILE A 81 4.43 6.06 1.32
N ASN A 82 4.18 7.29 1.74
CA ASN A 82 3.98 7.66 3.13
C ASN A 82 2.85 8.69 3.19
N MET A 83 1.64 8.20 3.45
CA MET A 83 0.43 9.04 3.45
C MET A 83 -0.68 8.40 4.27
N VAL A 84 -1.73 9.18 4.54
CA VAL A 84 -2.96 8.69 5.17
C VAL A 84 -3.51 7.52 4.37
N LEU A 85 -4.00 6.47 5.04
CA LEU A 85 -4.46 5.22 4.43
C LEU A 85 -5.51 5.46 3.33
N SER A 86 -6.45 6.39 3.54
CA SER A 86 -7.45 6.72 2.52
C SER A 86 -6.82 7.29 1.26
N ASP A 87 -5.82 8.16 1.43
CA ASP A 87 -5.11 8.79 0.33
C ASP A 87 -4.23 7.75 -0.36
N ALA A 88 -3.59 6.86 0.40
CA ALA A 88 -2.81 5.75 -0.13
C ALA A 88 -3.64 4.82 -1.00
N ILE A 89 -4.83 4.42 -0.53
CA ILE A 89 -5.71 3.56 -1.33
C ILE A 89 -6.19 4.30 -2.58
N TYR A 90 -6.57 5.57 -2.47
CA TYR A 90 -6.96 6.36 -3.64
C TYR A 90 -5.81 6.48 -4.65
N TYR A 91 -4.63 6.87 -4.18
CA TYR A 91 -3.39 6.96 -4.94
C TYR A 91 -3.09 5.67 -5.70
N LEU A 92 -3.07 4.55 -4.96
CA LEU A 92 -2.84 3.23 -5.51
C LEU A 92 -3.90 2.88 -6.55
N THR A 93 -5.17 3.20 -6.35
CA THR A 93 -6.26 2.76 -7.27
C THR A 93 -6.55 3.71 -8.44
N HIS A 94 -6.12 4.98 -8.37
CA HIS A 94 -6.54 6.03 -9.30
C HIS A 94 -5.40 6.82 -9.95
N ASP A 95 -4.26 7.03 -9.28
CA ASP A 95 -3.25 8.00 -9.74
C ASP A 95 -2.00 7.34 -10.32
N ILE A 96 -1.67 6.13 -9.86
CA ILE A 96 -0.52 5.38 -10.38
C ILE A 96 -0.83 4.73 -11.74
N GLU A 97 0.15 4.78 -12.63
CA GLU A 97 0.20 4.02 -13.88
C GLU A 97 1.00 2.71 -13.69
N SER A 98 2.06 2.75 -12.88
CA SER A 98 2.88 1.59 -12.55
C SER A 98 3.57 1.74 -11.19
N ILE A 99 3.88 0.62 -10.55
CA ILE A 99 4.63 0.53 -9.29
C ILE A 99 5.53 -0.70 -9.36
N TRP A 100 6.74 -0.62 -8.80
CA TRP A 100 7.66 -1.75 -8.67
C TRP A 100 8.47 -1.64 -7.38
N LYS A 101 9.00 -2.78 -6.91
CA LYS A 101 9.96 -2.78 -5.81
C LYS A 101 11.32 -2.34 -6.29
N ILE A 102 11.95 -1.49 -5.51
CA ILE A 102 13.36 -1.17 -5.66
C ILE A 102 14.10 -2.35 -5.04
N GLU A 103 14.68 -3.23 -5.87
CA GLU A 103 15.63 -4.22 -5.36
C GLU A 103 16.76 -3.45 -4.68
N THR A 104 16.81 -3.49 -3.35
CA THR A 104 18.03 -3.14 -2.64
C THR A 104 19.04 -4.21 -3.04
N SER A 105 19.92 -3.87 -3.96
CA SER A 105 21.10 -4.66 -4.26
C SER A 105 21.88 -4.82 -2.95
N PHE A 106 21.69 -5.96 -2.27
CA PHE A 106 22.57 -6.36 -1.20
C PHE A 106 23.97 -6.46 -1.82
N PRO A 107 25.00 -5.80 -1.26
CA PRO A 107 26.35 -6.09 -1.63
C PRO A 107 26.67 -7.45 -1.01
N PHE A 108 26.33 -8.54 -1.68
CA PHE A 108 27.02 -9.80 -1.42
C PHE A 108 28.43 -9.62 -1.96
N ALA A 109 29.29 -9.15 -1.05
CA ALA A 109 30.73 -9.20 -1.18
C ALA A 109 31.13 -10.62 -1.62
N MET A 110 31.96 -10.67 -2.65
CA MET A 110 32.76 -11.85 -3.00
C MET A 110 33.37 -12.46 -1.74
N GLN A 111 33.12 -13.75 -1.50
CA GLN A 111 34.11 -14.71 -0.99
C GLN A 111 33.89 -16.07 -1.64
#